data_AF-A0A6G1B162-F1
#
_entry.id   AF-A0A6G1B162-F1
#
_cell.length_a   1.000
_cell.length_b   1.000
_cell.length_c   1.000
_cell.angle_alpha   90.00
_cell.angle_beta   90.00
_cell.angle_gamma   90.00
#
_symmetry.space_group_name_H-M   'P 1'
#
loop_
_entity.id
_entity.type
_entity.pdbx_description
1 polymer ?
#
loop_
_entity_poly.entity_id
_entity_poly.type
_entity_poly.pdbx_seq_one_letter_code
_entity_poly.pdbx_strand_id
1 'polypeptide(L)'
;PPPCAHSPTLPTEGALSSTGHLLHPGHLFASLFWQDPKCQYCSFRNPMPSGPAPPVGLWEALAPPRSAPGPQGGEEQPFLRECNPVPWVPRPRRVAGRLQTRRPGGARWEKAPPRPRSTAHAVLMRLSFPGFHPRQVIRRAETMAHQVLYRALVSTKWLAESVRAGKLGPGLRVLDASWYSPGTREARKEYLERHVPGASFFDIEECRNAASPYEMMLPSESDFADYVGRLGISNQTHVVVYDGDNLGCFYAPRVWWMFRVFGHRTVSVLNGGFRNWLKEGHPVTSEPSRPEPANFKATLDRSLLKTYEQVLENLESKRFQLVDARSQGRYLGTEPEPDAVGLESGHIRGSLNMPFMDFLTEDGFEKSPEELRSMFEAKKVNLAQPLIATCRKGVTACHIALAAYLCGKPDVAVYDGSWFEWFHRAPPETRVSQGQRGKA
;
A
#
# COMPACT_ATOMS: atom_id res chain seq x y z
N PRO A 1 -64.08 -53.34 -25.06
CA PRO A 1 -63.02 -52.34 -24.78
C PRO A 1 -61.66 -53.05 -24.64
N PRO A 2 -60.89 -53.12 -25.74
CA PRO A 2 -59.70 -53.97 -25.88
C PRO A 2 -58.36 -53.21 -25.62
N PRO A 3 -57.19 -53.91 -25.72
CA PRO A 3 -55.87 -53.52 -25.22
C PRO A 3 -54.85 -53.19 -26.35
N CYS A 4 -53.54 -53.36 -26.07
CA CYS A 4 -52.33 -53.44 -26.96
C CYS A 4 -51.38 -52.22 -26.86
N ALA A 5 -50.07 -52.30 -26.57
CA ALA A 5 -48.96 -53.16 -27.04
C ALA A 5 -48.44 -52.86 -28.46
N HIS A 6 -47.10 -52.75 -28.55
CA HIS A 6 -46.19 -52.84 -29.71
C HIS A 6 -45.60 -51.54 -30.33
N SER A 7 -44.26 -51.44 -30.22
CA SER A 7 -43.36 -50.93 -31.28
C SER A 7 -43.41 -51.89 -32.49
N PRO A 8 -43.06 -51.49 -33.74
CA PRO A 8 -41.64 -51.53 -34.16
C PRO A 8 -41.21 -50.64 -35.38
N THR A 9 -39.88 -50.57 -35.56
CA THR A 9 -39.08 -50.59 -36.82
C THR A 9 -39.20 -49.55 -37.95
N LEU A 10 -38.02 -49.01 -38.30
CA LEU A 10 -37.59 -48.46 -39.60
C LEU A 10 -37.78 -49.45 -40.77
N PRO A 11 -37.73 -48.97 -42.03
CA PRO A 11 -36.56 -49.32 -42.86
C PRO A 11 -36.09 -48.22 -43.88
N THR A 12 -34.77 -48.24 -44.14
CA THR A 12 -33.98 -48.11 -45.41
C THR A 12 -34.55 -47.31 -46.61
N GLU A 13 -33.81 -46.61 -47.48
CA GLU A 13 -32.50 -46.91 -48.11
C GLU A 13 -32.07 -45.76 -49.09
N GLY A 14 -30.75 -45.63 -49.35
CA GLY A 14 -30.16 -45.23 -50.65
C GLY A 14 -29.72 -43.75 -50.80
N ALA A 15 -28.45 -43.33 -50.92
CA ALA A 15 -27.23 -43.77 -51.64
C ALA A 15 -26.96 -42.95 -52.93
N LEU A 16 -25.66 -42.63 -53.13
CA LEU A 16 -24.93 -42.09 -54.30
C LEU A 16 -24.75 -40.55 -54.34
N SER A 17 -23.54 -40.03 -54.09
CA SER A 17 -22.39 -39.79 -55.02
C SER A 17 -22.70 -38.69 -56.04
N SER A 18 -21.86 -37.71 -56.40
CA SER A 18 -20.40 -37.58 -56.43
C SER A 18 -20.06 -36.18 -56.99
N THR A 19 -18.80 -35.71 -56.80
CA THR A 19 -18.04 -34.71 -57.61
C THR A 19 -18.60 -33.27 -57.71
N GLY A 20 -17.83 -32.18 -57.75
CA GLY A 20 -16.39 -31.91 -57.81
C GLY A 20 -16.16 -30.42 -58.15
N HIS A 21 -14.90 -29.97 -57.99
CA HIS A 21 -14.24 -28.81 -58.61
C HIS A 21 -14.61 -27.37 -58.14
N LEU A 22 -13.67 -26.67 -57.47
CA LEU A 22 -12.59 -25.79 -58.00
C LEU A 22 -13.12 -24.43 -58.51
N LEU A 23 -12.61 -23.34 -57.91
CA LEU A 23 -11.94 -22.19 -58.56
C LEU A 23 -12.04 -20.89 -57.70
N HIS A 24 -10.90 -20.47 -57.14
CA HIS A 24 -10.48 -19.05 -57.12
C HIS A 24 -9.92 -18.72 -58.52
N PRO A 25 -9.84 -17.46 -59.02
CA PRO A 25 -9.10 -16.35 -58.37
C PRO A 25 -9.49 -14.87 -58.74
N GLY A 26 -8.84 -13.91 -58.08
CA GLY A 26 -8.51 -12.55 -58.59
C GLY A 26 -9.65 -11.52 -58.69
N HIS A 27 -9.48 -10.19 -58.62
CA HIS A 27 -8.33 -9.30 -58.74
C HIS A 27 -8.71 -7.88 -58.21
N LEU A 28 -7.72 -7.18 -57.63
CA LEU A 28 -7.31 -5.77 -57.82
C LEU A 28 -8.34 -4.62 -58.02
N PHE A 29 -8.17 -3.52 -57.27
CA PHE A 29 -7.84 -2.12 -57.68
C PHE A 29 -8.09 -1.18 -56.47
N ALA A 30 -7.05 -0.61 -55.83
CA ALA A 30 -6.47 0.73 -56.02
C ALA A 30 -7.45 1.89 -55.66
N SER A 31 -7.24 2.72 -54.63
CA SER A 31 -6.24 3.81 -54.43
C SER A 31 -6.84 5.21 -54.68
N LEU A 32 -6.63 6.11 -53.69
CA LEU A 32 -6.63 7.60 -53.75
C LEU A 32 -8.02 8.29 -53.75
N PHE A 33 -8.30 9.47 -53.17
CA PHE A 33 -7.57 10.71 -52.78
C PHE A 33 -8.29 11.36 -51.56
N TRP A 34 -7.59 11.83 -50.51
CA TRP A 34 -7.29 13.24 -50.19
C TRP A 34 -8.32 14.32 -50.59
N GLN A 35 -8.98 14.98 -49.61
CA GLN A 35 -8.84 16.42 -49.32
C GLN A 35 -9.84 16.91 -48.26
N ASP A 36 -9.30 17.53 -47.21
CA ASP A 36 -9.92 18.48 -46.28
C ASP A 36 -10.21 19.81 -47.04
N PRO A 37 -11.22 20.62 -46.68
CA PRO A 37 -10.93 21.70 -45.74
C PRO A 37 -12.09 22.13 -44.80
N LYS A 38 -11.71 22.48 -43.56
CA LYS A 38 -12.14 23.63 -42.72
C LYS A 38 -13.40 24.42 -43.16
N CYS A 39 -14.36 24.60 -42.24
CA CYS A 39 -14.98 25.91 -42.02
C CYS A 39 -15.56 26.09 -40.60
N GLN A 40 -15.54 27.35 -40.16
CA GLN A 40 -15.74 27.89 -38.82
C GLN A 40 -17.22 28.10 -38.42
N TYR A 41 -17.43 28.22 -37.10
CA TYR A 41 -18.39 29.08 -36.38
C TYR A 41 -19.77 29.37 -37.01
N CYS A 42 -20.83 28.98 -36.31
CA CYS A 42 -21.96 29.88 -36.05
C CYS A 42 -22.77 29.46 -34.82
N SER A 43 -22.96 30.44 -33.94
CA SER A 43 -23.76 30.45 -32.72
C SER A 43 -25.23 30.13 -32.98
N PHE A 44 -25.86 29.36 -32.09
CA PHE A 44 -27.32 29.39 -31.90
C PHE A 44 -27.65 29.51 -30.41
N ARG A 45 -28.04 30.73 -30.03
CA ARG A 45 -28.98 30.99 -28.93
C ARG A 45 -30.38 30.71 -29.45
N ASN A 46 -31.23 30.06 -28.66
CA ASN A 46 -32.67 30.22 -28.77
C ASN A 46 -33.31 30.16 -27.36
N PRO A 47 -34.49 30.78 -27.18
CA PRO A 47 -34.94 31.34 -25.91
C PRO A 47 -35.98 30.48 -25.17
N MET A 48 -36.11 30.76 -23.87
CA MET A 48 -37.21 30.30 -23.01
C MET A 48 -38.57 30.89 -23.41
N PRO A 49 -39.67 30.17 -23.15
CA PRO A 49 -40.97 30.77 -22.88
C PRO A 49 -41.39 30.64 -21.41
N SER A 50 -42.23 31.58 -21.00
CA SER A 50 -42.67 31.94 -19.66
C SER A 50 -44.00 31.33 -19.21
N GLY A 51 -44.05 30.89 -17.94
CA GLY A 51 -45.21 30.92 -17.01
C GLY A 51 -46.22 29.75 -17.03
N PRO A 52 -47.09 29.59 -16.01
CA PRO A 52 -47.20 30.26 -14.70
C PRO A 52 -47.25 29.30 -13.47
N ALA A 53 -47.16 29.86 -12.24
CA ALA A 53 -47.50 29.24 -10.94
C ALA A 53 -48.91 29.76 -10.47
N PRO A 54 -49.52 29.42 -9.30
CA PRO A 54 -49.11 28.63 -8.10
C PRO A 54 -50.27 27.68 -7.60
N PRO A 55 -50.50 27.28 -6.30
CA PRO A 55 -50.50 28.06 -5.04
C PRO A 55 -49.80 27.42 -3.81
N VAL A 56 -49.89 28.17 -2.70
CA VAL A 56 -49.06 28.26 -1.51
C VAL A 56 -49.69 27.56 -0.29
N GLY A 57 -48.88 27.10 0.68
CA GLY A 57 -49.34 26.64 1.99
C GLY A 57 -48.34 26.90 3.13
N LEU A 58 -48.58 28.00 3.85
CA LEU A 58 -48.27 28.36 5.25
C LEU A 58 -47.44 27.43 6.16
N TRP A 59 -46.43 28.00 6.85
CA TRP A 59 -46.43 28.17 8.32
C TRP A 59 -45.32 29.13 8.79
N GLU A 60 -45.58 29.74 9.95
CA GLU A 60 -45.00 30.97 10.48
C GLU A 60 -43.69 30.82 11.29
N ALA A 61 -43.01 31.97 11.36
CA ALA A 61 -42.03 32.50 12.31
C ALA A 61 -41.71 31.76 13.61
N LEU A 62 -40.43 31.82 14.00
CA LEU A 62 -39.96 32.39 15.28
C LEU A 62 -38.42 32.55 15.26
N ALA A 63 -37.94 33.76 15.56
CA ALA A 63 -36.54 34.06 15.88
C ALA A 63 -36.50 34.96 17.13
N PRO A 64 -35.43 34.87 17.94
CA PRO A 64 -34.90 36.04 18.66
C PRO A 64 -33.36 36.22 18.47
N PRO A 65 -32.78 37.36 18.90
CA PRO A 65 -31.85 38.12 18.03
C PRO A 65 -30.46 38.47 18.63
N ARG A 66 -29.68 39.22 17.80
CA ARG A 66 -28.47 40.07 18.04
C ARG A 66 -27.12 39.33 17.91
N SER A 67 -26.09 39.85 17.23
CA SER A 67 -25.56 41.23 17.21
C SER A 67 -24.62 41.48 15.99
N ALA A 68 -24.38 42.78 15.71
CA ALA A 68 -23.81 43.38 14.50
C ALA A 68 -22.29 43.16 14.23
N PRO A 69 -21.80 43.40 12.99
CA PRO A 69 -20.39 43.69 12.72
C PRO A 69 -20.16 45.16 12.26
N GLY A 70 -19.00 45.69 12.60
CA GLY A 70 -18.39 46.92 12.06
C GLY A 70 -16.91 46.66 11.71
N PRO A 71 -16.20 47.61 11.07
CA PRO A 71 -16.06 47.59 9.61
C PRO A 71 -14.61 47.49 9.07
N GLN A 72 -14.55 47.13 7.79
CA GLN A 72 -13.64 47.50 6.69
C GLN A 72 -12.20 48.01 6.94
N GLY A 73 -11.27 47.34 6.26
CA GLY A 73 -9.99 47.81 5.69
C GLY A 73 -9.40 46.63 4.90
N GLY A 74 -8.98 46.70 3.63
CA GLY A 74 -8.44 47.78 2.83
C GLY A 74 -6.96 47.47 2.55
N GLU A 75 -6.65 47.08 1.30
CA GLU A 75 -5.30 47.03 0.67
C GLU A 75 -4.31 45.95 1.20
N GLU A 76 -3.38 45.35 0.46
CA GLU A 76 -2.97 45.26 -0.95
C GLU A 76 -1.93 44.11 -0.99
N GLN A 77 -1.79 43.41 -2.13
CA GLN A 77 -0.65 42.52 -2.39
C GLN A 77 0.62 43.34 -2.70
N PRO A 78 1.81 42.76 -2.58
CA PRO A 78 2.53 42.48 -3.83
C PRO A 78 3.34 41.17 -3.88
N PHE A 79 3.23 40.53 -5.04
CA PHE A 79 4.31 40.10 -5.94
C PHE A 79 5.59 39.41 -5.41
N LEU A 80 5.74 38.19 -5.93
CA LEU A 80 6.95 37.43 -6.25
C LEU A 80 8.18 38.28 -6.64
N ARG A 81 9.35 37.94 -6.06
CA ARG A 81 10.63 37.98 -6.78
C ARG A 81 11.54 36.82 -6.41
N GLU A 82 12.22 36.37 -7.46
CA GLU A 82 13.05 35.19 -7.61
C GLU A 82 14.42 35.27 -6.92
N CYS A 83 15.01 34.08 -6.83
CA CYS A 83 16.31 33.71 -6.29
C CYS A 83 17.52 34.38 -6.98
N ASN A 84 18.63 34.54 -6.24
CA ASN A 84 19.89 33.88 -6.61
C ASN A 84 20.91 33.82 -5.43
N PRO A 85 21.87 32.87 -5.46
CA PRO A 85 22.61 32.38 -4.31
C PRO A 85 23.96 33.08 -4.11
N VAL A 86 24.48 33.05 -2.87
CA VAL A 86 25.88 33.36 -2.58
C VAL A 86 26.50 32.20 -1.80
N PRO A 87 27.64 31.63 -2.23
CA PRO A 87 28.25 30.47 -1.61
C PRO A 87 29.14 30.88 -0.43
N TRP A 88 29.08 30.13 0.69
CA TRP A 88 30.09 30.22 1.74
C TRP A 88 30.67 28.83 2.04
N VAL A 89 31.93 28.66 1.65
CA VAL A 89 32.79 27.49 1.93
C VAL A 89 33.51 27.72 3.27
N PRO A 90 33.67 26.70 4.13
CA PRO A 90 34.19 26.87 5.48
C PRO A 90 35.72 26.92 5.52
N ARG A 91 36.29 27.76 6.40
CA ARG A 91 37.71 27.66 6.82
C ARG A 91 37.82 26.86 8.12
N PRO A 92 38.71 25.84 8.21
CA PRO A 92 38.95 25.10 9.43
C PRO A 92 40.01 25.79 10.30
N ARG A 93 39.73 25.97 11.60
CA ARG A 93 40.79 26.20 12.61
C ARG A 93 41.16 24.87 13.26
N ARG A 94 42.33 24.35 12.89
CA ARG A 94 43.08 23.38 13.70
C ARG A 94 43.68 24.12 14.88
N VAL A 95 43.44 23.62 16.09
CA VAL A 95 44.34 23.86 17.23
C VAL A 95 44.92 22.51 17.61
N ALA A 96 46.22 22.38 17.36
CA ALA A 96 47.04 21.29 17.85
C ALA A 96 47.48 21.64 19.29
N GLY A 97 47.19 20.76 20.24
CA GLY A 97 47.77 20.78 21.57
C GLY A 97 48.22 19.37 21.91
N ARG A 98 49.53 19.14 21.85
CA ARG A 98 50.23 17.91 22.26
C ARG A 98 51.23 18.33 23.32
N LEU A 99 51.16 17.73 24.53
CA LEU A 99 52.17 17.64 25.60
C LEU A 99 51.40 17.19 26.87
N GLN A 100 51.85 16.33 27.77
CA GLN A 100 52.89 15.30 27.84
C GLN A 100 52.56 14.48 29.12
N THR A 101 52.82 13.18 29.06
CA THR A 101 53.23 12.26 30.14
C THR A 101 53.13 12.69 31.62
N ARG A 102 52.51 11.84 32.46
CA ARG A 102 53.15 11.15 33.61
C ARG A 102 52.21 10.13 34.28
N ARG A 103 52.68 8.88 34.40
CA ARG A 103 52.32 7.91 35.46
C ARG A 103 53.31 8.08 36.63
N PRO A 104 52.93 7.66 37.84
CA PRO A 104 53.55 6.47 38.45
C PRO A 104 52.49 5.57 39.12
N GLY A 105 52.59 4.23 39.06
CA GLY A 105 53.25 3.37 40.07
C GLY A 105 52.22 3.00 41.15
N GLY A 106 51.96 1.76 41.58
CA GLY A 106 52.60 0.46 41.48
C GLY A 106 52.24 -0.26 42.79
N ALA A 107 51.59 -1.42 42.72
CA ALA A 107 51.47 -2.35 43.86
C ALA A 107 51.26 -3.78 43.33
N ARG A 108 52.08 -4.69 43.87
CA ARG A 108 52.22 -6.12 43.55
C ARG A 108 51.76 -6.94 44.78
N TRP A 109 51.91 -8.27 44.68
CA TRP A 109 51.67 -9.37 45.65
C TRP A 109 50.29 -10.03 45.42
N GLU A 110 50.11 -11.35 45.25
CA GLU A 110 50.99 -12.52 45.39
C GLU A 110 50.37 -13.79 44.72
N LYS A 111 51.04 -14.95 44.83
CA LYS A 111 50.97 -16.18 43.99
C LYS A 111 49.82 -17.19 44.30
N ALA A 112 49.49 -18.02 43.29
CA ALA A 112 48.62 -19.24 43.25
C ALA A 112 49.24 -20.49 43.96
N PRO A 113 48.70 -21.77 43.97
CA PRO A 113 47.68 -22.49 43.14
C PRO A 113 46.87 -23.61 43.93
N PRO A 114 46.41 -24.80 43.40
CA PRO A 114 45.90 -25.26 42.09
C PRO A 114 44.48 -25.96 42.15
N ARG A 115 44.00 -26.43 40.97
CA ARG A 115 42.77 -27.19 40.67
C ARG A 115 42.74 -28.63 41.24
N PRO A 116 41.59 -29.33 41.16
CA PRO A 116 41.58 -30.73 40.75
C PRO A 116 40.84 -30.95 39.41
N ARG A 117 41.44 -31.80 38.57
CA ARG A 117 40.81 -32.51 37.45
C ARG A 117 40.11 -33.74 38.02
N SER A 118 38.90 -34.06 37.57
CA SER A 118 38.42 -35.45 37.60
C SER A 118 38.34 -36.01 36.18
N THR A 119 39.06 -37.10 36.02
CA THR A 119 39.06 -38.04 34.91
C THR A 119 37.91 -39.02 35.06
N ALA A 120 37.11 -39.20 34.02
CA ALA A 120 36.46 -40.47 33.76
C ALA A 120 36.53 -40.72 32.24
N HIS A 121 37.40 -41.65 31.88
CA HIS A 121 37.50 -42.25 30.56
C HIS A 121 36.77 -43.60 30.58
N ALA A 122 36.42 -44.06 29.37
CA ALA A 122 36.06 -45.44 29.01
C ALA A 122 34.54 -45.75 29.19
N VAL A 123 33.80 -46.35 28.26
CA VAL A 123 34.06 -47.07 27.01
C VAL A 123 32.79 -46.96 26.16
N LEU A 124 32.87 -46.65 24.87
CA LEU A 124 31.91 -47.24 23.93
C LEU A 124 32.55 -47.44 22.55
N MET A 125 32.51 -48.71 22.18
CA MET A 125 33.05 -49.37 21.00
C MET A 125 32.97 -48.55 19.72
N ARG A 126 34.09 -48.55 18.98
CA ARG A 126 34.14 -48.25 17.55
C ARG A 126 33.35 -49.32 16.79
N LEU A 127 32.20 -48.93 16.24
CA LEU A 127 31.68 -49.54 15.02
C LEU A 127 31.88 -48.51 13.90
N SER A 128 32.90 -48.74 13.09
CA SER A 128 33.20 -47.99 11.89
C SER A 128 32.23 -48.41 10.78
N PHE A 129 31.19 -47.61 10.54
CA PHE A 129 30.49 -47.61 9.26
C PHE A 129 31.16 -46.57 8.34
N PRO A 130 31.63 -46.95 7.13
CA PRO A 130 32.17 -45.99 6.18
C PRO A 130 31.01 -45.25 5.51
N GLY A 131 31.02 -43.91 5.56
CA GLY A 131 30.18 -43.11 4.64
C GLY A 131 29.46 -41.86 5.18
N PHE A 132 29.72 -41.38 6.39
CA PHE A 132 29.06 -40.16 6.89
C PHE A 132 30.05 -39.05 7.25
N HIS A 133 30.25 -38.11 6.33
CA HIS A 133 30.98 -36.87 6.59
C HIS A 133 30.02 -35.78 7.11
N PRO A 134 30.30 -35.12 8.26
CA PRO A 134 29.45 -34.05 8.81
C PRO A 134 29.37 -32.78 7.95
N ARG A 135 30.10 -32.70 6.83
CA ARG A 135 30.13 -31.52 5.95
C ARG A 135 28.98 -31.43 4.95
N GLN A 136 28.10 -32.44 4.88
CA GLN A 136 26.90 -32.39 4.01
C GLN A 136 25.63 -31.91 4.73
N VAL A 137 25.63 -31.80 6.06
CA VAL A 137 24.46 -31.33 6.83
C VAL A 137 24.38 -29.79 6.87
N ILE A 138 25.50 -29.08 6.65
CA ILE A 138 25.52 -27.60 6.59
C ILE A 138 25.18 -27.07 5.18
N ARG A 139 25.22 -27.91 4.15
CA ARG A 139 24.92 -27.52 2.76
C ARG A 139 23.46 -27.73 2.34
N ARG A 140 22.60 -28.19 3.25
CA ARG A 140 21.15 -28.37 3.03
C ARG A 140 20.27 -27.31 3.72
N ALA A 141 20.87 -26.38 4.45
CA ALA A 141 20.18 -25.22 5.03
C ALA A 141 20.23 -23.96 4.15
N GLU A 142 20.95 -24.01 3.02
CA GLU A 142 21.02 -22.94 2.00
C GLU A 142 20.17 -23.23 0.77
N THR A 143 19.23 -24.18 0.85
CA THR A 143 18.07 -24.11 -0.03
C THR A 143 17.11 -23.13 0.61
N MET A 144 17.39 -21.82 0.45
CA MET A 144 16.33 -20.83 0.59
C MET A 144 15.23 -21.32 -0.34
N ALA A 145 14.14 -21.83 0.23
CA ALA A 145 12.91 -21.96 -0.50
C ALA A 145 12.64 -20.55 -1.03
N HIS A 146 12.93 -20.34 -2.31
CA HIS A 146 12.52 -19.14 -3.00
C HIS A 146 11.00 -19.18 -2.90
N GLN A 147 10.45 -18.53 -1.87
CA GLN A 147 9.01 -18.42 -1.74
C GLN A 147 8.59 -17.70 -3.00
N VAL A 148 7.87 -18.41 -3.85
CA VAL A 148 7.33 -17.85 -5.08
C VAL A 148 6.41 -16.71 -4.65
N LEU A 149 6.88 -15.48 -4.86
CA LEU A 149 6.13 -14.29 -4.51
C LEU A 149 4.90 -14.23 -5.42
N TYR A 150 3.73 -14.10 -4.81
CA TYR A 150 2.53 -13.81 -5.58
C TYR A 150 2.65 -12.40 -6.17
N ARG A 151 2.11 -12.18 -7.37
CA ARG A 151 2.14 -10.85 -8.01
C ARG A 151 1.49 -9.80 -7.10
N ALA A 152 2.24 -8.76 -6.73
CA ALA A 152 1.72 -7.68 -5.92
C ALA A 152 1.07 -6.57 -6.76
N LEU A 153 1.37 -6.49 -8.05
CA LEU A 153 0.78 -5.51 -8.97
C LEU A 153 0.01 -6.19 -10.10
N VAL A 154 -1.11 -5.58 -10.49
CA VAL A 154 -1.82 -5.85 -11.74
C VAL A 154 -2.01 -4.56 -12.51
N SER A 155 -2.02 -4.62 -13.85
CA SER A 155 -2.27 -3.44 -14.68
C SER A 155 -3.76 -3.17 -14.85
N THR A 156 -4.09 -1.90 -15.12
CA THR A 156 -5.40 -1.44 -15.61
C THR A 156 -5.89 -2.30 -16.78
N LYS A 157 -5.04 -2.54 -17.78
CA LYS A 157 -5.35 -3.41 -18.92
C LYS A 157 -5.74 -4.84 -18.50
N TRP A 158 -4.97 -5.47 -17.62
CA TRP A 158 -5.25 -6.84 -17.16
C TRP A 158 -6.61 -6.92 -16.43
N LEU A 159 -6.89 -5.92 -15.58
CA LEU A 159 -8.14 -5.87 -14.85
C LEU A 159 -9.33 -5.61 -15.79
N ALA A 160 -9.18 -4.68 -16.74
CA ALA A 160 -10.21 -4.38 -17.73
C ALA A 160 -10.53 -5.58 -18.63
N GLU A 161 -9.52 -6.35 -19.04
CA GLU A 161 -9.73 -7.63 -19.76
C GLU A 161 -10.48 -8.65 -18.89
N SER A 162 -10.17 -8.71 -17.59
CA SER A 162 -10.85 -9.60 -16.65
C SER A 162 -12.31 -9.20 -16.41
N VAL A 163 -12.60 -7.90 -16.35
CA VAL A 163 -13.96 -7.36 -16.30
C VAL A 163 -14.74 -7.71 -17.57
N ARG A 164 -14.17 -7.45 -18.76
CA ARG A 164 -14.82 -7.78 -20.05
C ARG A 164 -15.09 -9.27 -20.23
N ALA A 165 -14.19 -10.11 -19.72
CA ALA A 165 -14.34 -11.56 -19.76
C ALA A 165 -15.27 -12.12 -18.67
N GLY A 166 -15.91 -11.26 -17.85
CA GLY A 166 -16.81 -11.68 -16.78
C GLY A 166 -16.15 -12.49 -15.67
N LYS A 167 -14.85 -12.27 -15.40
CA LYS A 167 -14.09 -13.05 -14.41
C LYS A 167 -14.31 -12.62 -12.96
N LEU A 168 -14.90 -11.44 -12.73
CA LEU A 168 -15.19 -10.97 -11.38
C LEU A 168 -16.26 -11.85 -10.74
N GLY A 169 -16.04 -12.23 -9.49
CA GLY A 169 -16.86 -13.20 -8.77
C GLY A 169 -16.08 -13.86 -7.63
N PRO A 170 -16.44 -15.08 -7.21
CA PRO A 170 -15.76 -15.77 -6.10
C PRO A 170 -14.25 -15.97 -6.29
N GLY A 171 -13.77 -16.10 -7.53
CA GLY A 171 -12.36 -16.28 -7.86
C GLY A 171 -11.54 -14.98 -7.99
N LEU A 172 -12.19 -13.85 -8.24
CA LEU A 172 -11.56 -12.54 -8.40
C LEU A 172 -12.47 -11.44 -7.87
N ARG A 173 -12.04 -10.76 -6.79
CA ARG A 173 -12.74 -9.63 -6.19
C ARG A 173 -11.91 -8.37 -6.33
N VAL A 174 -12.60 -7.25 -6.55
CA VAL A 174 -11.99 -5.93 -6.68
C VAL A 174 -12.51 -5.04 -5.57
N LEU A 175 -11.62 -4.32 -4.91
CA LEU A 175 -11.92 -3.45 -3.79
C LEU A 175 -11.47 -2.02 -4.08
N ASP A 176 -12.37 -1.08 -3.86
CA ASP A 176 -12.04 0.34 -3.71
C ASP A 176 -11.75 0.62 -2.23
N ALA A 177 -10.50 0.90 -1.89
CA ALA A 177 -10.05 1.17 -0.53
C ALA A 177 -9.80 2.66 -0.28
N SER A 178 -10.47 3.54 -1.02
CA SER A 178 -10.29 4.98 -0.89
C SER A 178 -10.66 5.51 0.50
N TRP A 179 -9.82 6.36 1.05
CA TRP A 179 -10.09 7.18 2.24
C TRP A 179 -9.37 8.50 2.10
N TYR A 180 -10.00 9.59 2.54
CA TYR A 180 -9.45 10.94 2.49
C TYR A 180 -9.67 11.66 3.82
N SER A 181 -8.83 12.66 4.10
CA SER A 181 -8.96 13.46 5.31
C SER A 181 -10.33 14.15 5.39
N PRO A 182 -10.91 14.30 6.60
CA PRO A 182 -12.19 14.99 6.78
C PRO A 182 -12.20 16.38 6.11
N GLY A 183 -13.31 16.71 5.43
CA GLY A 183 -13.48 18.00 4.75
C GLY A 183 -12.80 18.14 3.38
N THR A 184 -12.19 17.07 2.85
CA THR A 184 -11.57 17.09 1.51
C THR A 184 -12.44 16.44 0.44
N ARG A 185 -12.55 15.11 0.46
CA ARG A 185 -13.28 14.26 -0.51
C ARG A 185 -14.12 13.23 0.23
N GLU A 186 -15.22 12.80 -0.37
CA GLU A 186 -16.17 11.85 0.21
C GLU A 186 -16.00 10.46 -0.44
N ALA A 187 -15.02 9.66 0.02
CA ALA A 187 -14.62 8.41 -0.64
C ALA A 187 -15.79 7.45 -0.96
N ARG A 188 -16.66 7.19 0.01
CA ARG A 188 -17.82 6.30 -0.16
C ARG A 188 -18.80 6.82 -1.21
N LYS A 189 -19.01 8.13 -1.26
CA LYS A 189 -19.90 8.78 -2.24
C LYS A 189 -19.30 8.72 -3.64
N GLU A 190 -18.01 9.00 -3.77
CA GLU A 190 -17.31 8.89 -5.06
C GLU A 190 -17.36 7.46 -5.61
N TYR A 191 -17.19 6.44 -4.75
CA TYR A 191 -17.36 5.04 -5.13
C TYR A 191 -18.79 4.77 -5.65
N LEU A 192 -19.83 5.21 -4.94
CA LEU A 192 -21.23 5.00 -5.35
C LEU A 192 -21.54 5.66 -6.69
N GLU A 193 -20.92 6.80 -6.99
CA GLU A 193 -21.07 7.49 -8.26
C GLU A 193 -20.30 6.78 -9.38
N ARG A 194 -19.06 6.35 -9.14
CA ARG A 194 -18.20 5.70 -10.14
C ARG A 194 -17.22 4.73 -9.49
N HIS A 195 -17.30 3.46 -9.86
CA HIS A 195 -16.34 2.44 -9.51
C HIS A 195 -16.10 1.44 -10.66
N VAL A 196 -15.07 0.61 -10.53
CA VAL A 196 -14.83 -0.51 -11.46
C VAL A 196 -16.03 -1.48 -11.40
N PRO A 197 -16.62 -1.90 -12.54
CA PRO A 197 -17.80 -2.78 -12.52
C PRO A 197 -17.58 -4.04 -11.68
N GLY A 198 -18.46 -4.28 -10.71
CA GLY A 198 -18.37 -5.43 -9.80
C GLY A 198 -17.41 -5.26 -8.62
N ALA A 199 -16.72 -4.11 -8.48
CA ALA A 199 -15.92 -3.79 -7.30
C ALA A 199 -16.80 -3.52 -6.09
N SER A 200 -16.28 -3.77 -4.89
CA SER A 200 -16.93 -3.41 -3.62
C SER A 200 -16.11 -2.34 -2.89
N PHE A 201 -16.77 -1.51 -2.08
CA PHE A 201 -16.08 -0.54 -1.23
C PHE A 201 -15.52 -1.24 0.01
N PHE A 202 -14.22 -1.04 0.27
CA PHE A 202 -13.55 -1.44 1.50
C PHE A 202 -13.41 -0.19 2.39
N ASP A 203 -14.25 -0.13 3.41
CA ASP A 203 -14.24 0.92 4.41
C ASP A 203 -13.23 0.61 5.53
N ILE A 204 -12.10 1.32 5.50
CA ILE A 204 -11.04 1.20 6.51
C ILE A 204 -11.49 1.70 7.89
N GLU A 205 -12.52 2.54 7.99
CA GLU A 205 -13.07 3.00 9.27
C GLU A 205 -13.92 1.92 9.95
N GLU A 206 -14.56 1.06 9.16
CA GLU A 206 -15.27 -0.13 9.68
C GLU A 206 -14.29 -1.29 9.94
N CYS A 207 -13.30 -1.49 9.07
CA CYS A 207 -12.35 -2.60 9.14
C CYS A 207 -11.08 -2.25 9.93
N ARG A 208 -11.26 -1.75 11.17
CA ARG A 208 -10.18 -1.43 12.11
C ARG A 208 -10.59 -1.75 13.54
N ASN A 209 -9.61 -1.78 14.45
CA ASN A 209 -9.92 -1.83 15.87
C ASN A 209 -10.46 -0.47 16.36
N ALA A 210 -11.79 -0.36 16.46
CA ALA A 210 -12.47 0.85 16.92
C ALA A 210 -12.25 1.20 18.39
N ALA A 211 -11.88 0.22 19.22
CA ALA A 211 -11.62 0.42 20.65
C ALA A 211 -10.22 0.97 20.93
N SER A 212 -9.32 0.94 19.95
CA SER A 212 -7.98 1.50 20.09
C SER A 212 -8.03 3.03 20.16
N PRO A 213 -7.25 3.67 21.06
CA PRO A 213 -7.07 5.13 21.04
C PRO A 213 -6.19 5.60 19.87
N TYR A 214 -5.53 4.66 19.15
CA TYR A 214 -4.64 4.95 18.03
C TYR A 214 -5.32 4.77 16.68
N GLU A 215 -4.87 5.57 15.71
CA GLU A 215 -5.43 5.64 14.36
C GLU A 215 -5.23 4.35 13.56
N MET A 216 -6.27 3.89 12.85
CA MET A 216 -6.20 2.86 11.79
C MET A 216 -5.61 1.49 12.18
N MET A 217 -5.64 1.14 13.48
CA MET A 217 -5.11 -0.14 13.98
C MET A 217 -5.82 -1.34 13.37
N LEU A 218 -5.08 -2.42 13.13
CA LEU A 218 -5.63 -3.69 12.67
C LEU A 218 -6.82 -4.14 13.52
N PRO A 219 -7.90 -4.64 12.90
CA PRO A 219 -8.99 -5.30 13.60
C PRO A 219 -8.54 -6.66 14.17
N SER A 220 -9.42 -7.36 14.90
CA SER A 220 -9.15 -8.75 15.29
C SER A 220 -9.20 -9.69 14.09
N GLU A 221 -8.69 -10.92 14.24
CA GLU A 221 -8.79 -11.95 13.18
C GLU A 221 -10.24 -12.24 12.79
N SER A 222 -11.16 -12.32 13.77
CA SER A 222 -12.59 -12.55 13.51
C SER A 222 -13.23 -11.37 12.80
N ASP A 223 -12.97 -10.15 13.26
CA ASP A 223 -13.58 -8.95 12.66
C ASP A 223 -13.12 -8.76 11.21
N PHE A 224 -11.83 -8.99 10.92
CA PHE A 224 -11.33 -8.97 9.54
C PHE A 224 -12.00 -10.04 8.68
N ALA A 225 -12.05 -11.28 9.18
CA ALA A 225 -12.64 -12.41 8.46
C ALA A 225 -14.12 -12.18 8.14
N ASP A 226 -14.89 -11.70 9.11
CA ASP A 226 -16.31 -11.39 8.93
C ASP A 226 -16.50 -10.24 7.95
N TYR A 227 -15.68 -9.18 8.05
CA TYR A 227 -15.74 -8.04 7.16
C TYR A 227 -15.50 -8.42 5.70
N VAL A 228 -14.36 -9.07 5.40
CA VAL A 228 -14.01 -9.44 4.02
C VAL A 228 -14.91 -10.57 3.49
N GLY A 229 -15.40 -11.45 4.37
CA GLY A 229 -16.38 -12.47 4.03
C GLY A 229 -17.69 -11.88 3.50
N ARG A 230 -18.19 -10.79 4.10
CA ARG A 230 -19.37 -10.04 3.59
C ARG A 230 -19.14 -9.42 2.21
N LEU A 231 -17.89 -9.13 1.85
CA LEU A 231 -17.51 -8.66 0.52
C LEU A 231 -17.34 -9.82 -0.49
N GLY A 232 -17.72 -11.04 -0.09
CA GLY A 232 -17.67 -12.25 -0.92
C GLY A 232 -16.25 -12.72 -1.22
N ILE A 233 -15.33 -12.51 -0.28
CA ILE A 233 -13.93 -12.92 -0.36
C ILE A 233 -13.73 -14.19 0.47
N SER A 234 -13.18 -15.22 -0.17
CA SER A 234 -12.74 -16.46 0.46
C SER A 234 -11.21 -16.54 0.50
N ASN A 235 -10.67 -17.56 1.16
CA ASN A 235 -9.22 -17.81 1.16
C ASN A 235 -8.66 -18.16 -0.24
N GLN A 236 -9.51 -18.51 -1.21
CA GLN A 236 -9.12 -18.87 -2.59
C GLN A 236 -9.25 -17.70 -3.57
N THR A 237 -9.87 -16.61 -3.15
CA THR A 237 -10.15 -15.45 -4.00
C THR A 237 -8.87 -14.69 -4.32
N HIS A 238 -8.64 -14.29 -5.57
CA HIS A 238 -7.65 -13.25 -5.87
C HIS A 238 -8.29 -11.88 -5.58
N VAL A 239 -7.74 -11.14 -4.63
CA VAL A 239 -8.17 -9.77 -4.33
C VAL A 239 -7.32 -8.75 -5.10
N VAL A 240 -7.97 -7.81 -5.77
CA VAL A 240 -7.32 -6.63 -6.38
C VAL A 240 -7.83 -5.39 -5.67
N VAL A 241 -6.92 -4.56 -5.17
CA VAL A 241 -7.26 -3.34 -4.44
C VAL A 241 -6.80 -2.11 -5.21
N TYR A 242 -7.60 -1.07 -5.25
CA TYR A 242 -7.23 0.24 -5.76
C TYR A 242 -7.74 1.34 -4.82
N ASP A 243 -7.27 2.57 -5.03
CA ASP A 243 -7.90 3.78 -4.49
C ASP A 243 -7.93 4.88 -5.56
N GLY A 244 -8.69 5.94 -5.28
CA GLY A 244 -8.89 7.09 -6.15
C GLY A 244 -8.00 8.29 -5.83
N ASP A 245 -6.86 8.09 -5.18
CA ASP A 245 -5.94 9.18 -4.87
C ASP A 245 -5.39 9.85 -6.13
N ASN A 246 -5.12 11.15 -6.05
CA ASN A 246 -4.65 11.94 -7.19
C ASN A 246 -3.22 11.58 -7.61
N LEU A 247 -2.38 11.10 -6.70
CA LEU A 247 -1.09 10.56 -7.08
C LEU A 247 -1.26 9.22 -7.80
N GLY A 248 -2.30 8.44 -7.48
CA GLY A 248 -2.64 7.16 -8.11
C GLY A 248 -2.68 5.99 -7.13
N CYS A 249 -2.10 6.14 -5.93
CA CYS A 249 -2.08 5.11 -4.91
C CYS A 249 -1.76 5.71 -3.53
N PHE A 250 -2.60 5.45 -2.53
CA PHE A 250 -2.37 5.89 -1.15
C PHE A 250 -2.77 4.81 -0.13
N TYR A 251 -4.04 4.39 -0.11
CA TYR A 251 -4.62 3.45 0.85
C TYR A 251 -4.61 1.99 0.37
N ALA A 252 -4.56 1.75 -0.94
CA ALA A 252 -4.57 0.39 -1.50
C ALA A 252 -3.44 -0.50 -0.95
N PRO A 253 -2.19 -0.02 -0.75
CA PRO A 253 -1.13 -0.84 -0.16
C PRO A 253 -1.39 -1.20 1.31
N ARG A 254 -2.12 -0.37 2.05
CA ARG A 254 -2.54 -0.70 3.42
C ARG A 254 -3.43 -1.93 3.41
N VAL A 255 -4.46 -1.96 2.58
CA VAL A 255 -5.39 -3.09 2.50
C VAL A 255 -4.69 -4.33 1.91
N TRP A 256 -3.82 -4.16 0.90
CA TRP A 256 -2.96 -5.24 0.41
C TRP A 256 -2.14 -5.87 1.55
N TRP A 257 -1.51 -5.06 2.40
CA TRP A 257 -0.76 -5.56 3.54
C TRP A 257 -1.69 -6.20 4.59
N MET A 258 -2.89 -5.66 4.82
CA MET A 258 -3.88 -6.24 5.75
C MET A 258 -4.25 -7.68 5.35
N PHE A 259 -4.52 -7.94 4.07
CA PHE A 259 -4.75 -9.31 3.61
C PHE A 259 -3.53 -10.21 3.88
N ARG A 260 -2.32 -9.71 3.62
CA ARG A 260 -1.09 -10.48 3.83
C ARG A 260 -0.82 -10.78 5.31
N VAL A 261 -0.95 -9.79 6.18
CA VAL A 261 -0.74 -9.96 7.63
C VAL A 261 -1.80 -10.88 8.22
N PHE A 262 -2.97 -11.03 7.61
CA PHE A 262 -3.97 -12.05 7.97
C PHE A 262 -3.83 -13.38 7.20
N GLY A 263 -2.68 -13.61 6.56
CA GLY A 263 -2.32 -14.90 5.97
C GLY A 263 -2.79 -15.11 4.53
N HIS A 264 -3.42 -14.13 3.91
CA HIS A 264 -3.93 -14.20 2.54
C HIS A 264 -2.94 -13.62 1.53
N ARG A 265 -2.35 -14.50 0.71
CA ARG A 265 -1.25 -14.17 -0.20
C ARG A 265 -1.72 -13.71 -1.59
N THR A 266 -2.89 -14.14 -2.03
CA THR A 266 -3.43 -13.88 -3.37
C THR A 266 -4.08 -12.50 -3.45
N VAL A 267 -3.29 -11.46 -3.20
CA VAL A 267 -3.73 -10.06 -3.19
C VAL A 267 -2.78 -9.19 -4.01
N SER A 268 -3.32 -8.26 -4.79
CA SER A 268 -2.57 -7.33 -5.63
C SER A 268 -3.13 -5.91 -5.53
N VAL A 269 -2.30 -4.92 -5.80
CA VAL A 269 -2.69 -3.52 -6.01
C VAL A 269 -2.83 -3.23 -7.50
N LEU A 270 -3.82 -2.43 -7.89
CA LEU A 270 -3.97 -1.94 -9.25
C LEU A 270 -2.93 -0.85 -9.52
N ASN A 271 -1.94 -1.14 -10.36
CA ASN A 271 -0.88 -0.18 -10.69
C ASN A 271 -1.48 0.98 -11.52
N GLY A 272 -1.34 2.22 -11.02
CA GLY A 272 -1.99 3.42 -11.54
C GLY A 272 -3.35 3.76 -10.92
N GLY A 273 -3.91 2.86 -10.09
CA GLY A 273 -5.15 3.07 -9.35
C GLY A 273 -6.36 3.47 -10.21
N PHE A 274 -7.35 4.10 -9.58
CA PHE A 274 -8.54 4.56 -10.28
C PHE A 274 -8.26 5.77 -11.19
N ARG A 275 -7.23 6.57 -10.85
CA ARG A 275 -6.75 7.69 -11.68
C ARG A 275 -6.48 7.22 -13.11
N ASN A 276 -5.66 6.19 -13.27
CA ASN A 276 -5.27 5.71 -14.59
C ASN A 276 -6.33 4.82 -15.21
N TRP A 277 -7.16 4.15 -14.40
CA TRP A 277 -8.37 3.49 -14.90
C TRP A 277 -9.27 4.47 -15.68
N LEU A 278 -9.53 5.64 -15.10
CA LEU A 278 -10.29 6.71 -15.75
C LEU A 278 -9.55 7.33 -16.94
N LYS A 279 -8.25 7.65 -16.79
CA LYS A 279 -7.42 8.25 -17.85
C LYS A 279 -7.38 7.39 -19.11
N GLU A 280 -7.36 6.07 -18.95
CA GLU A 280 -7.34 5.10 -20.04
C GLU A 280 -8.73 4.79 -20.62
N GLY A 281 -9.79 5.38 -20.08
CA GLY A 281 -11.16 5.21 -20.59
C GLY A 281 -11.75 3.82 -20.33
N HIS A 282 -11.31 3.12 -19.29
CA HIS A 282 -11.88 1.83 -18.93
C HIS A 282 -13.30 1.98 -18.34
N PRO A 283 -14.16 0.94 -18.44
CA PRO A 283 -15.54 1.03 -18.00
C PRO A 283 -15.68 1.37 -16.51
N VAL A 284 -16.66 2.21 -16.17
CA VAL A 284 -17.06 2.50 -14.79
C VAL A 284 -18.57 2.34 -14.65
N THR A 285 -19.04 2.14 -13.43
CA THR A 285 -20.47 2.02 -13.13
C THR A 285 -20.80 2.70 -11.80
N SER A 286 -22.08 3.01 -11.62
CA SER A 286 -22.72 3.39 -10.35
C SER A 286 -23.61 2.28 -9.79
N GLU A 287 -23.72 1.14 -10.49
CA GLU A 287 -24.58 0.03 -10.07
C GLU A 287 -24.04 -0.65 -8.81
N PRO A 288 -24.89 -0.94 -7.81
CA PRO A 288 -24.42 -1.53 -6.56
C PRO A 288 -23.93 -2.98 -6.76
N SER A 289 -22.69 -3.25 -6.39
CA SER A 289 -22.17 -4.62 -6.27
C SER A 289 -22.78 -5.33 -5.05
N ARG A 290 -23.41 -6.49 -5.27
CA ARG A 290 -23.97 -7.34 -4.21
C ARG A 290 -23.36 -8.74 -4.29
N PRO A 291 -22.13 -8.93 -3.78
CA PRO A 291 -21.49 -10.25 -3.79
C PRO A 291 -22.20 -11.20 -2.82
N GLU A 292 -22.30 -12.48 -3.19
CA GLU A 292 -22.63 -13.53 -2.23
C GLU A 292 -21.55 -13.60 -1.13
N PRO A 293 -21.94 -13.59 0.16
CA PRO A 293 -21.00 -13.74 1.25
C PRO A 293 -20.19 -15.03 1.15
N ALA A 294 -18.95 -14.99 1.62
CA ALA A 294 -18.04 -16.12 1.62
C ALA A 294 -17.38 -16.32 2.99
N ASN A 295 -16.91 -17.54 3.25
CA ASN A 295 -16.15 -17.84 4.45
C ASN A 295 -14.68 -17.49 4.22
N PHE A 296 -14.17 -16.55 5.02
CA PHE A 296 -12.76 -16.23 5.11
C PHE A 296 -12.18 -16.71 6.44
N LYS A 297 -10.91 -17.12 6.43
CA LYS A 297 -10.21 -17.53 7.66
C LYS A 297 -8.96 -16.67 7.79
N ALA A 298 -9.02 -15.69 8.69
CA ALA A 298 -7.87 -14.89 9.02
C ALA A 298 -6.92 -15.66 9.94
N THR A 299 -5.61 -15.48 9.76
CA THR A 299 -4.59 -15.93 10.71
C THR A 299 -3.46 -14.91 10.71
N LEU A 300 -3.25 -14.25 11.84
CA LEU A 300 -2.32 -13.14 12.00
C LEU A 300 -0.87 -13.63 11.92
N ASP A 301 -0.20 -13.28 10.85
CA ASP A 301 1.24 -13.42 10.69
C ASP A 301 1.98 -12.29 11.42
N ARG A 302 2.36 -12.57 12.66
CA ARG A 302 3.12 -11.66 13.51
C ARG A 302 4.50 -11.27 12.96
N SER A 303 5.01 -11.95 11.93
CA SER A 303 6.28 -11.56 11.31
C SER A 303 6.16 -10.27 10.50
N LEU A 304 4.97 -9.97 9.96
CA LEU A 304 4.68 -8.78 9.16
C LEU A 304 4.16 -7.59 9.99
N LEU A 305 4.05 -7.75 11.31
CA LEU A 305 3.57 -6.74 12.26
C LEU A 305 4.65 -6.45 13.31
N LYS A 306 4.75 -5.19 13.72
CA LYS A 306 5.52 -4.79 14.91
C LYS A 306 4.67 -3.98 15.87
N THR A 307 4.87 -4.23 17.16
CA THR A 307 4.26 -3.46 18.25
C THR A 307 5.19 -2.35 18.72
N TYR A 308 4.64 -1.41 19.49
CA TYR A 308 5.41 -0.37 20.18
C TYR A 308 6.60 -0.95 20.97
N GLU A 309 6.38 -2.01 21.75
CA GLU A 309 7.41 -2.61 22.62
C GLU A 309 8.59 -3.13 21.79
N GLN A 310 8.30 -3.75 20.63
CA GLN A 310 9.32 -4.28 19.74
C GLN A 310 10.12 -3.16 19.05
N VAL A 311 9.47 -2.06 18.70
CA VAL A 311 10.16 -0.89 18.12
C VAL A 311 11.01 -0.19 19.19
N LEU A 312 10.53 -0.11 20.42
CA LEU A 312 11.29 0.43 21.56
C LEU A 312 12.54 -0.41 21.85
N GLU A 313 12.42 -1.74 21.91
CA GLU A 313 13.58 -2.65 22.05
C GLU A 313 14.58 -2.49 20.90
N ASN A 314 14.08 -2.18 19.69
CA ASN A 314 14.94 -2.00 18.52
C ASN A 314 15.82 -0.75 18.59
N LEU A 315 15.48 0.27 19.40
CA LEU A 315 16.34 1.44 19.59
C LEU A 315 17.70 1.07 20.19
N GLU A 316 17.70 0.11 21.12
CA GLU A 316 18.90 -0.37 21.79
C GLU A 316 19.56 -1.51 21.01
N SER A 317 18.75 -2.48 20.56
CA SER A 317 19.28 -3.69 19.91
C SER A 317 19.72 -3.48 18.46
N LYS A 318 19.16 -2.49 17.75
CA LYS A 318 19.45 -2.15 16.34
C LYS A 318 19.41 -3.35 15.39
N ARG A 319 18.54 -4.33 15.67
CA ARG A 319 18.38 -5.56 14.89
C ARG A 319 17.63 -5.33 13.58
N PHE A 320 16.78 -4.32 13.54
CA PHE A 320 15.98 -3.93 12.39
C PHE A 320 16.30 -2.52 11.95
N GLN A 321 16.31 -2.31 10.64
CA GLN A 321 16.27 -0.98 10.06
C GLN A 321 14.85 -0.42 10.21
N LEU A 322 14.72 0.83 10.65
CA LEU A 322 13.43 1.50 10.78
C LEU A 322 13.29 2.57 9.72
N VAL A 323 12.30 2.46 8.84
CA VAL A 323 12.10 3.37 7.71
C VAL A 323 10.73 4.04 7.80
N ASP A 324 10.72 5.36 7.78
CA ASP A 324 9.52 6.19 7.91
C ASP A 324 9.08 6.76 6.54
N ALA A 325 7.81 6.52 6.19
CA ALA A 325 7.23 6.88 4.89
C ALA A 325 6.60 8.28 4.83
N ARG A 326 6.62 9.06 5.93
CA ARG A 326 6.07 10.42 5.94
C ARG A 326 6.88 11.38 5.07
N SER A 327 6.29 12.53 4.72
CA SER A 327 7.00 13.61 4.03
C SER A 327 8.23 14.02 4.83
N GLN A 328 9.25 14.52 4.12
CA GLN A 328 10.48 14.93 4.75
C GLN A 328 10.25 16.00 5.83
N GLY A 329 9.37 16.99 5.57
CA GLY A 329 9.09 18.04 6.53
C GLY A 329 8.47 17.52 7.83
N ARG A 330 7.51 16.59 7.76
CA ARG A 330 6.91 15.96 8.94
C ARG A 330 7.89 15.07 9.69
N TYR A 331 8.73 14.32 8.96
CA TYR A 331 9.78 13.50 9.54
C TYR A 331 10.83 14.36 10.29
N LEU A 332 11.27 15.46 9.69
CA LEU A 332 12.25 16.36 10.30
C LEU A 332 11.66 17.22 11.42
N GLY A 333 10.34 17.36 11.47
CA GLY A 333 9.65 18.21 12.43
C GLY A 333 9.61 19.68 12.02
N THR A 334 9.69 19.97 10.72
CA THR A 334 9.59 21.33 10.14
C THR A 334 8.20 21.62 9.57
N GLU A 335 7.39 20.58 9.34
CA GLU A 335 5.98 20.68 8.98
C GLU A 335 5.12 20.05 10.08
N PRO A 336 3.91 20.57 10.37
CA PRO A 336 3.03 19.99 11.37
C PRO A 336 2.45 18.65 10.93
N GLU A 337 2.02 17.85 11.89
CA GLU A 337 1.21 16.67 11.63
C GLU A 337 -0.24 17.09 11.29
N PRO A 338 -0.83 16.62 10.18
CA PRO A 338 -2.19 17.00 9.79
C PRO A 338 -3.24 16.34 10.70
N ASP A 339 -4.44 16.92 10.72
CA ASP A 339 -5.65 16.37 11.34
C ASP A 339 -5.48 15.94 12.81
N ALA A 340 -4.62 16.63 13.57
CA ALA A 340 -4.39 16.34 14.97
C ALA A 340 -4.18 17.61 15.82
N VAL A 341 -4.69 17.56 17.05
CA VAL A 341 -4.48 18.61 18.06
C VAL A 341 -3.41 18.12 19.04
N GLY A 342 -2.36 18.91 19.23
CA GLY A 342 -1.29 18.60 20.20
C GLY A 342 -0.32 17.48 19.79
N LEU A 343 -0.42 16.98 18.54
CA LEU A 343 0.53 16.01 17.98
C LEU A 343 1.69 16.75 17.31
N GLU A 344 2.87 16.70 17.91
CA GLU A 344 4.06 17.32 17.30
C GLU A 344 4.68 16.40 16.24
N SER A 345 5.30 17.02 15.24
CA SER A 345 6.08 16.34 14.21
C SER A 345 7.52 16.08 14.65
N GLY A 346 8.22 15.25 13.88
CA GLY A 346 9.50 14.65 14.24
C GLY A 346 9.53 13.15 13.92
N HIS A 347 10.57 12.45 14.34
CA HIS A 347 10.76 11.03 14.04
C HIS A 347 11.33 10.25 15.21
N ILE A 348 11.18 8.92 15.11
CA ILE A 348 11.77 7.95 16.03
C ILE A 348 13.29 7.98 15.86
N ARG A 349 14.04 8.14 16.95
CA ARG A 349 15.50 8.22 16.91
C ARG A 349 16.11 7.02 16.15
N GLY A 350 16.96 7.31 15.16
CA GLY A 350 17.64 6.29 14.37
C GLY A 350 16.86 5.73 13.18
N SER A 351 15.64 6.23 12.92
CA SER A 351 14.94 5.91 11.68
C SER A 351 15.59 6.59 10.46
N LEU A 352 15.22 6.09 9.28
CA LEU A 352 15.55 6.64 7.97
C LEU A 352 14.26 7.13 7.31
N ASN A 353 14.34 8.14 6.43
CA ASN A 353 13.17 8.69 5.75
C ASN A 353 13.14 8.35 4.26
N MET A 354 12.04 7.71 3.85
CA MET A 354 11.72 7.39 2.45
C MET A 354 10.26 7.78 2.19
N PRO A 355 9.99 9.05 1.84
CA PRO A 355 8.64 9.53 1.56
C PRO A 355 7.92 8.64 0.54
N PHE A 356 6.70 8.20 0.86
CA PHE A 356 6.03 7.19 0.03
C PHE A 356 5.77 7.66 -1.42
N MET A 357 5.54 8.97 -1.60
CA MET A 357 5.31 9.59 -2.91
C MET A 357 6.47 9.30 -3.88
N ASP A 358 7.70 9.16 -3.37
CA ASP A 358 8.89 8.94 -4.19
C ASP A 358 8.90 7.55 -4.84
N PHE A 359 8.11 6.58 -4.37
CA PHE A 359 7.99 5.24 -4.97
C PHE A 359 7.12 5.22 -6.22
N LEU A 360 6.34 6.28 -6.43
CA LEU A 360 5.45 6.44 -7.57
C LEU A 360 6.10 7.36 -8.61
N THR A 361 5.74 7.16 -9.87
CA THR A 361 6.04 8.09 -10.96
C THR A 361 5.03 9.25 -10.96
N GLU A 362 5.33 10.32 -11.68
CA GLU A 362 4.41 11.47 -11.83
C GLU A 362 3.06 11.07 -12.46
N ASP A 363 3.07 10.02 -13.29
CA ASP A 363 1.89 9.41 -13.90
C ASP A 363 1.10 8.50 -12.95
N GLY A 364 1.59 8.29 -11.73
CA GLY A 364 0.91 7.53 -10.68
C GLY A 364 1.09 6.03 -10.73
N PHE A 365 2.05 5.55 -11.52
CA PHE A 365 2.44 4.15 -11.53
C PHE A 365 3.55 3.90 -10.51
N GLU A 366 3.64 2.68 -9.99
CA GLU A 366 4.80 2.23 -9.24
C GLU A 366 6.06 2.29 -10.11
N LYS A 367 7.17 2.76 -9.54
CA LYS A 367 8.48 2.69 -10.19
C LYS A 367 8.93 1.26 -10.45
N SER A 368 9.88 1.11 -11.37
CA SER A 368 10.44 -0.19 -11.71
C SER A 368 11.21 -0.82 -10.53
N PRO A 369 11.30 -2.16 -10.43
CA PRO A 369 12.12 -2.82 -9.41
C PRO A 369 13.58 -2.36 -9.38
N GLU A 370 14.14 -1.93 -10.51
CA GLU A 370 15.49 -1.36 -10.64
C GLU A 370 15.60 0.00 -9.92
N GLU A 371 14.65 0.90 -10.19
CA GLU A 371 14.59 2.22 -9.54
C GLU A 371 14.34 2.08 -8.04
N LEU A 372 13.40 1.20 -7.64
CA LEU A 372 13.09 0.96 -6.24
C LEU A 372 14.31 0.43 -5.47
N ARG A 373 15.06 -0.54 -6.02
CA ARG A 373 16.32 -1.01 -5.43
C ARG A 373 17.33 0.12 -5.27
N SER A 374 17.49 0.94 -6.31
CA SER A 374 18.40 2.09 -6.29
C SER A 374 18.02 3.12 -5.21
N MET A 375 16.72 3.34 -4.99
CA MET A 375 16.22 4.22 -3.93
C MET A 375 16.56 3.70 -2.53
N PHE A 376 16.38 2.40 -2.27
CA PHE A 376 16.76 1.80 -0.99
C PHE A 376 18.28 1.92 -0.75
N GLU A 377 19.10 1.62 -1.75
CA GLU A 377 20.56 1.74 -1.67
C GLU A 377 21.01 3.18 -1.41
N ALA A 378 20.44 4.16 -2.13
CA ALA A 378 20.74 5.58 -1.94
C ALA A 378 20.42 6.08 -0.51
N LYS A 379 19.39 5.49 0.11
CA LYS A 379 18.97 5.78 1.49
C LYS A 379 19.69 4.92 2.53
N LYS A 380 20.66 4.10 2.09
CA LYS A 380 21.44 3.17 2.93
C LYS A 380 20.57 2.13 3.65
N VAL A 381 19.46 1.74 3.02
CA VAL A 381 18.59 0.66 3.47
C VAL A 381 19.01 -0.62 2.78
N ASN A 382 19.49 -1.58 3.56
CA ASN A 382 19.91 -2.89 3.08
C ASN A 382 18.73 -3.88 3.09
N LEU A 383 18.19 -4.22 1.92
CA LEU A 383 17.06 -5.16 1.80
C LEU A 383 17.41 -6.61 2.23
N ALA A 384 18.69 -6.97 2.33
CA ALA A 384 19.10 -8.26 2.88
C ALA A 384 19.01 -8.34 4.42
N GLN A 385 18.79 -7.21 5.10
CA GLN A 385 18.66 -7.13 6.55
C GLN A 385 17.18 -6.96 6.98
N PRO A 386 16.84 -7.27 8.24
CA PRO A 386 15.50 -7.04 8.76
C PRO A 386 15.08 -5.56 8.66
N LEU A 387 13.82 -5.33 8.30
CA LEU A 387 13.29 -3.98 8.03
C LEU A 387 11.89 -3.83 8.62
N ILE A 388 11.68 -2.70 9.29
CA ILE A 388 10.40 -2.25 9.83
C ILE A 388 10.03 -0.95 9.11
N ALA A 389 8.84 -0.91 8.55
CA ALA A 389 8.25 0.31 7.99
C ALA A 389 7.33 0.98 9.03
N THR A 390 7.38 2.30 9.10
CA THR A 390 6.50 3.14 9.94
C THR A 390 6.05 4.37 9.14
N CYS A 391 5.02 5.06 9.60
CA CYS A 391 4.67 6.38 9.10
C CYS A 391 3.92 7.18 10.18
N ARG A 392 2.72 7.69 9.86
CA ARG A 392 1.80 8.32 10.80
C ARG A 392 0.91 7.32 11.54
N LYS A 393 0.25 6.43 10.77
CA LYS A 393 -0.83 5.55 11.22
C LYS A 393 -0.84 4.18 10.52
N GLY A 394 0.33 3.65 10.19
CA GLY A 394 0.47 2.33 9.55
C GLY A 394 -0.02 2.22 8.10
N VAL A 395 -0.50 3.31 7.48
CA VAL A 395 -1.03 3.31 6.11
C VAL A 395 0.09 3.42 5.08
N THR A 396 0.72 4.60 4.93
CA THR A 396 1.75 4.82 3.90
C THR A 396 3.03 4.02 4.13
N ALA A 397 3.24 3.48 5.32
CA ALA A 397 4.30 2.50 5.62
C ALA A 397 4.21 1.26 4.72
N CYS A 398 2.99 0.89 4.31
CA CYS A 398 2.76 -0.26 3.45
C CYS A 398 3.29 -0.05 2.02
N HIS A 399 3.56 1.19 1.58
CA HIS A 399 4.26 1.47 0.32
C HIS A 399 5.72 1.03 0.39
N ILE A 400 6.41 1.24 1.53
CA ILE A 400 7.77 0.71 1.73
C ILE A 400 7.75 -0.83 1.65
N ALA A 401 6.75 -1.46 2.27
CA ALA A 401 6.60 -2.90 2.23
C ALA A 401 6.30 -3.41 0.81
N LEU A 402 5.46 -2.71 0.04
CA LEU A 402 5.15 -3.03 -1.36
C LEU A 402 6.40 -2.87 -2.25
N ALA A 403 7.10 -1.74 -2.15
CA ALA A 403 8.33 -1.48 -2.89
C ALA A 403 9.40 -2.55 -2.61
N ALA A 404 9.60 -2.90 -1.33
CA ALA A 404 10.53 -3.95 -0.93
C ALA A 404 10.07 -5.34 -1.44
N TYR A 405 8.77 -5.63 -1.40
CA TYR A 405 8.19 -6.86 -1.93
C TYR A 405 8.47 -7.01 -3.43
N LEU A 406 8.33 -5.94 -4.21
CA LEU A 406 8.66 -5.90 -5.64
C LEU A 406 10.16 -6.08 -5.90
N CYS A 407 11.00 -5.72 -4.93
CA CYS A 407 12.44 -5.97 -4.94
C CYS A 407 12.82 -7.38 -4.42
N GLY A 408 11.84 -8.25 -4.16
CA GLY A 408 12.08 -9.63 -3.71
C GLY A 408 12.13 -9.82 -2.19
N LYS A 409 11.79 -8.79 -1.39
CA LYS A 409 11.79 -8.82 0.08
C LYS A 409 10.36 -8.85 0.64
N PRO A 410 9.75 -10.04 0.88
CA PRO A 410 8.36 -10.12 1.34
C PRO A 410 8.17 -9.85 2.84
N ASP A 411 9.23 -9.86 3.62
CA ASP A 411 9.22 -9.93 5.08
C ASP A 411 9.35 -8.57 5.78
N VAL A 412 9.04 -7.47 5.07
CA VAL A 412 8.97 -6.14 5.69
C VAL A 412 7.77 -6.08 6.63
N ALA A 413 8.05 -5.83 7.91
CA ALA A 413 7.02 -5.67 8.92
C ALA A 413 6.57 -4.21 9.03
N VAL A 414 5.30 -3.98 9.37
CA VAL A 414 4.76 -2.63 9.62
C VAL A 414 4.59 -2.42 11.12
N TYR A 415 5.12 -1.29 11.62
CA TYR A 415 4.75 -0.78 12.93
C TYR A 415 3.40 -0.06 12.83
N ASP A 416 2.34 -0.76 13.22
CA ASP A 416 0.96 -0.37 12.91
C ASP A 416 0.57 0.96 13.57
N GLY A 417 0.82 1.10 14.88
CA GLY A 417 0.52 2.33 15.61
C GLY A 417 1.38 3.52 15.18
N SER A 418 2.54 3.27 14.55
CA SER A 418 3.33 4.28 13.85
C SER A 418 3.65 5.51 14.72
N TRP A 419 3.90 6.68 14.12
CA TRP A 419 4.20 7.91 14.84
C TRP A 419 3.10 8.33 15.81
N PHE A 420 1.82 8.11 15.48
CA PHE A 420 0.71 8.48 16.34
C PHE A 420 0.79 7.76 17.69
N GLU A 421 0.90 6.43 17.70
CA GLU A 421 1.09 5.67 18.94
C GLU A 421 2.41 6.03 19.62
N TRP A 422 3.49 6.14 18.84
CA TRP A 422 4.82 6.45 19.38
C TRP A 422 4.84 7.78 20.13
N PHE A 423 4.24 8.83 19.57
CA PHE A 423 4.21 10.14 20.19
C PHE A 423 3.50 10.12 21.54
N HIS A 424 2.42 9.35 21.66
CA HIS A 424 1.61 9.29 22.89
C HIS A 424 2.16 8.34 23.95
N ARG A 425 2.93 7.31 23.58
CA ARG A 425 3.45 6.30 24.51
C ARG A 425 4.93 6.47 24.85
N ALA A 426 5.74 6.89 23.89
CA ALA A 426 7.19 6.83 24.00
C ALA A 426 7.76 7.97 24.86
N PRO A 427 8.85 7.72 25.61
CA PRO A 427 9.57 8.77 26.31
C PRO A 427 10.09 9.85 25.33
N PRO A 428 10.03 11.15 25.70
CA PRO A 428 10.41 12.24 24.81
C PRO A 428 11.80 12.14 24.18
N GLU A 429 12.78 11.62 24.89
CA GLU A 429 14.18 11.44 24.47
C GLU A 429 14.35 10.46 23.31
N THR A 430 13.33 9.65 23.02
CA THR A 430 13.32 8.73 21.89
C THR A 430 12.84 9.39 20.60
N ARG A 431 12.39 10.64 20.67
CA ARG A 431 11.88 11.45 19.56
C ARG A 431 12.89 12.52 19.18
N VAL A 432 13.05 12.77 17.89
CA VAL A 432 13.92 13.83 17.36
C VAL A 432 13.09 14.75 16.46
N SER A 433 13.16 16.05 16.72
CA SER A 433 12.47 17.08 15.93
C SER A 433 13.33 18.34 15.82
N GLN A 434 13.43 18.91 14.62
CA GLN A 434 14.15 20.17 14.41
C GLN A 434 13.37 21.38 14.96
N GLY A 435 12.03 21.32 14.97
CA GLY A 435 11.17 22.39 15.49
C GLY A 435 11.34 22.66 16.99
N GLN A 436 11.82 21.67 17.76
CA GLN A 436 12.04 21.84 19.21
C GLN A 436 13.33 22.60 19.56
N ARG A 437 14.30 22.73 18.63
CA ARG A 437 15.54 23.50 18.88
C ARG A 437 15.34 25.02 18.88
N GLY A 438 14.17 25.52 18.46
CA GLY A 438 13.86 26.96 18.40
C GLY A 438 13.13 27.51 19.64
N LYS A 439 12.82 26.69 20.64
CA LYS A 439 12.08 27.09 21.86
C LYS A 439 12.95 27.11 23.13
N ALA A 440 14.24 26.82 23.02
CA ALA A 440 15.18 26.73 24.15
C ALA A 440 16.07 27.98 24.25
#